data_AF-A0A963RPM8-F1
#
_entry.id   AF-A0A963RPM8-F1
#
_cell.length_a   1.000
_cell.length_b   1.000
_cell.length_c   1.000
_cell.angle_alpha   90.00
_cell.angle_beta   90.00
_cell.angle_gamma   90.00
#
_symmetry.space_group_name_H-M   'P 1'
#
loop_
_entity.id
_entity.type
_entity.pdbx_description
1 polymer ?
#
loop_
_entity_poly.entity_id
_entity_poly.type
_entity_poly.pdbx_seq_one_letter_code
_entity_poly.pdbx_strand_id
1 'polypeptide(L)'
;MDQRVEHAPHAELPGAAWQGRFAALGPAFHTELHPTPVPAPYWVARSAGMARELGWPADWWQAPEALALFAGNRVAAGTRPLASVYAGHQFGHWAGQLGDGRAILLGEAVAPNGDLLELQLKGGGLTPYSRMGDGRAVLRSSIREFLASEAMHALGIPTTRALCITGSDLPVRR
;
A
#
# COMPACT_ATOMS: atom_id res chain seq x y z
N MET A 1 -5.13 5.51 -40.13
CA MET A 1 -5.85 5.75 -38.86
C MET A 1 -5.96 4.43 -38.15
N ASP A 2 -4.88 4.04 -37.46
CA ASP A 2 -4.89 3.02 -36.41
C ASP A 2 -3.54 3.12 -35.68
N GLN A 3 -3.46 4.01 -34.68
CA GLN A 3 -2.29 4.09 -33.81
C GLN A 3 -2.51 3.09 -32.70
N ARG A 4 -1.84 1.93 -32.83
CA ARG A 4 -1.68 0.99 -31.73
C ARG A 4 -1.07 1.74 -30.56
N VAL A 5 -1.80 1.79 -29.44
CA VAL A 5 -1.26 2.25 -28.17
C VAL A 5 -0.30 1.17 -27.68
N GLU A 6 0.98 1.33 -28.01
CA GLU A 6 2.06 0.54 -27.42
C GLU A 6 2.05 0.81 -25.91
N HIS A 7 1.64 -0.20 -25.15
CA HIS A 7 1.75 -0.19 -23.69
C HIS A 7 3.22 -0.37 -23.34
N ALA A 8 3.86 0.68 -22.85
CA ALA A 8 5.23 0.64 -22.36
C ALA A 8 5.36 -0.37 -21.20
N PRO A 9 6.49 -1.09 -21.10
CA PRO A 9 6.69 -2.11 -20.08
C PRO A 9 6.69 -1.48 -18.68
N HIS A 10 5.93 -2.09 -17.78
CA HIS A 10 5.85 -1.74 -16.37
C HIS A 10 7.24 -1.76 -15.73
N ALA A 11 7.68 -0.66 -15.13
CA ALA A 11 8.94 -0.63 -14.41
C ALA A 11 8.84 -1.47 -13.13
N GLU A 12 9.62 -2.53 -13.05
CA GLU A 12 9.78 -3.33 -11.83
C GLU A 12 10.49 -2.48 -10.77
N LEU A 13 9.98 -2.47 -9.55
CA LEU A 13 10.76 -2.01 -8.40
C LEU A 13 11.99 -2.93 -8.28
N PRO A 14 13.21 -2.40 -8.15
CA PRO A 14 14.42 -3.23 -8.16
C PRO A 14 14.36 -4.32 -7.09
N GLY A 15 14.44 -5.58 -7.51
CA GLY A 15 14.49 -6.74 -6.60
C GLY A 15 13.14 -7.25 -6.08
N ALA A 16 12.00 -6.71 -6.53
CA ALA A 16 10.70 -7.18 -6.08
C ALA A 16 10.19 -8.37 -6.93
N ALA A 17 10.46 -9.60 -6.48
CA ALA A 17 9.73 -10.77 -6.94
C ALA A 17 8.33 -10.78 -6.31
N TRP A 18 7.33 -10.27 -7.03
CA TRP A 18 5.95 -10.20 -6.55
C TRP A 18 5.30 -11.58 -6.44
N GLN A 19 4.59 -11.81 -5.34
CA GLN A 19 3.74 -12.97 -5.13
C GLN A 19 2.28 -12.54 -4.96
N GLY A 20 1.37 -13.49 -5.13
CA GLY A 20 -0.07 -13.29 -5.01
C GLY A 20 -0.75 -14.40 -4.23
N ARG A 21 -0.19 -14.81 -3.09
CA ARG A 21 -0.76 -15.86 -2.22
C ARG A 21 -2.12 -15.46 -1.68
N PHE A 22 -2.28 -14.25 -1.15
CA PHE A 22 -3.59 -13.78 -0.70
C PHE A 22 -4.58 -13.63 -1.87
N ALA A 23 -4.10 -13.12 -3.01
CA ALA A 23 -4.89 -13.00 -4.24
C ALA A 23 -5.34 -14.37 -4.80
N ALA A 24 -4.61 -15.46 -4.51
CA ALA A 24 -4.95 -16.81 -4.93
C ALA A 24 -6.08 -17.45 -4.09
N LEU A 25 -6.45 -16.88 -2.94
CA LEU A 25 -7.56 -17.39 -2.12
C LEU A 25 -8.94 -17.21 -2.79
N GLY A 26 -9.03 -16.28 -3.74
CA GLY A 26 -10.24 -16.01 -4.51
C GLY A 26 -11.20 -14.98 -3.89
N PRO A 27 -12.29 -14.65 -4.60
CA PRO A 27 -13.15 -13.48 -4.34
C PRO A 27 -13.98 -13.58 -3.05
N ALA A 28 -14.00 -14.73 -2.38
CA ALA A 28 -14.61 -14.85 -1.07
C ALA A 28 -13.84 -14.09 0.03
N PHE A 29 -12.55 -13.84 -0.18
CA PHE A 29 -11.66 -13.25 0.83
C PHE A 29 -11.26 -11.80 0.53
N HIS A 30 -11.47 -11.35 -0.71
CA HIS A 30 -11.11 -10.01 -1.14
C HIS A 30 -11.91 -9.56 -2.36
N THR A 31 -11.83 -8.26 -2.62
CA THR A 31 -12.19 -7.68 -3.92
C THR A 31 -10.92 -7.12 -4.57
N GLU A 32 -10.64 -7.49 -5.81
CA GLU A 32 -9.59 -6.85 -6.61
C GLU A 32 -10.04 -5.44 -7.03
N LEU A 33 -9.18 -4.45 -6.79
CA LEU A 33 -9.42 -3.06 -7.18
C LEU A 33 -8.09 -2.28 -7.20
N HIS A 34 -8.00 -1.33 -8.12
CA HIS A 34 -6.84 -0.44 -8.16
C HIS A 34 -6.98 0.70 -7.13
N PRO A 35 -5.85 1.24 -6.63
CA PRO A 35 -5.88 2.49 -5.91
C PRO A 35 -6.47 3.64 -6.72
N THR A 36 -7.13 4.56 -6.03
CA THR A 36 -7.61 5.82 -6.59
C THR A 36 -6.47 6.84 -6.53
N PRO A 37 -5.98 7.36 -7.67
CA PRO A 37 -4.85 8.29 -7.72
C PRO A 37 -5.06 9.57 -6.91
N VAL A 38 -3.96 10.27 -6.64
CA VAL A 38 -3.94 11.61 -6.05
C VAL A 38 -3.22 12.60 -6.98
N PRO A 39 -3.61 13.90 -7.02
CA PRO A 39 -2.95 14.90 -7.84
C PRO A 39 -1.57 15.28 -7.26
N ALA A 40 -0.60 15.52 -8.14
CA ALA A 40 0.73 16.05 -7.80
C ALA A 40 1.35 15.42 -6.53
N PRO A 41 1.52 14.08 -6.48
CA PRO A 41 2.07 13.44 -5.29
C PRO A 41 3.51 13.88 -5.03
N TYR A 42 3.93 13.85 -3.77
CA TYR A 42 5.31 14.12 -3.36
C TYR A 42 5.75 13.21 -2.20
N TRP A 43 7.06 13.04 -2.04
CA TRP A 43 7.63 12.29 -0.91
C TRP A 43 7.57 13.11 0.39
N VAL A 44 7.16 12.47 1.49
CA VAL A 44 7.20 13.07 2.83
C VAL A 44 8.26 12.39 3.69
N ALA A 45 8.28 11.06 3.72
CA ALA A 45 9.24 10.28 4.50
C ALA A 45 9.46 8.90 3.87
N ARG A 46 10.61 8.29 4.15
CA ARG A 46 11.00 6.93 3.70
C ARG A 46 11.82 6.25 4.80
N SER A 47 11.60 4.97 5.02
CA SER A 47 12.40 4.15 5.95
C SER A 47 13.50 3.43 5.18
N ALA A 48 14.75 3.85 5.39
CA ALA A 48 15.91 3.12 4.88
C ALA A 48 16.08 1.76 5.57
N GLY A 49 15.55 1.59 6.80
CA GLY A 49 15.52 0.31 7.49
C GLY A 49 14.62 -0.68 6.77
N MET A 50 13.37 -0.28 6.49
CA MET A 50 12.41 -1.13 5.79
C MET A 50 12.86 -1.46 4.36
N ALA A 51 13.45 -0.50 3.65
CA ALA A 51 14.01 -0.74 2.32
C ALA A 51 15.10 -1.82 2.33
N ARG A 52 16.01 -1.79 3.32
CA ARG A 52 17.04 -2.83 3.49
C ARG A 52 16.44 -4.20 3.82
N GLU A 53 15.39 -4.24 4.62
CA GLU A 53 14.69 -5.49 4.95
C GLU A 53 14.01 -6.12 3.73
N LEU A 54 13.48 -5.29 2.83
CA LEU A 54 12.99 -5.73 1.52
C LEU A 54 14.11 -6.08 0.52
N GLY A 55 15.38 -5.84 0.88
CA GLY A 55 16.52 -6.05 -0.01
C GLY A 55 16.60 -5.02 -1.14
N TRP A 56 15.93 -3.88 -1.01
CA TRP A 56 15.89 -2.86 -2.06
C TRP A 56 17.10 -1.91 -1.98
N PRO A 57 17.61 -1.41 -3.13
CA PRO A 57 18.68 -0.42 -3.17
C PRO A 57 18.34 0.84 -2.36
N ALA A 58 19.33 1.49 -1.72
CA ALA A 58 19.09 2.68 -0.89
C ALA A 58 18.47 3.87 -1.65
N ASP A 59 18.60 3.87 -2.97
CA ASP A 59 18.10 4.85 -3.92
C ASP A 59 16.86 4.36 -4.71
N TRP A 60 16.19 3.28 -4.29
CA TRP A 60 14.99 2.73 -4.94
C TRP A 60 13.92 3.79 -5.24
N TRP A 61 13.82 4.80 -4.38
CA TRP A 61 12.84 5.89 -4.46
C TRP A 61 13.12 6.89 -5.59
N GLN A 62 14.33 6.88 -6.16
CA GLN A 62 14.72 7.68 -7.32
C GLN A 62 14.24 7.05 -8.63
N ALA A 63 13.82 5.79 -8.61
CA ALA A 63 13.20 5.18 -9.77
C ALA A 63 12.00 6.04 -10.22
N PRO A 64 11.91 6.44 -11.51
CA PRO A 64 10.91 7.41 -11.97
C PRO A 64 9.46 7.07 -11.59
N GLU A 65 9.16 5.78 -11.48
CA GLU A 65 7.82 5.26 -11.22
C GLU A 65 7.51 5.04 -9.73
N ALA A 66 8.51 5.09 -8.84
CA ALA A 66 8.35 4.73 -7.44
C ALA A 66 7.31 5.61 -6.73
N LEU A 67 7.40 6.93 -6.92
CA LEU A 67 6.45 7.87 -6.30
C LEU A 67 5.02 7.61 -6.80
N ALA A 68 4.85 7.34 -8.10
CA ALA A 68 3.55 7.06 -8.65
C ALA A 68 2.96 5.76 -8.10
N LEU A 69 3.77 4.72 -7.93
CA LEU A 69 3.33 3.46 -7.34
C LEU A 69 2.90 3.62 -5.88
N PHE A 70 3.75 4.21 -5.04
CA PHE A 70 3.47 4.36 -3.61
C PHE A 70 2.50 5.51 -3.26
N ALA A 71 2.11 6.33 -4.25
CA ALA A 71 0.99 7.25 -4.15
C ALA A 71 -0.35 6.65 -4.66
N GLY A 72 -0.33 5.44 -5.24
CA GLY A 72 -1.51 4.82 -5.84
C GLY A 72 -1.89 5.40 -7.22
N ASN A 73 -0.96 6.07 -7.89
CA ASN A 73 -1.13 6.59 -9.24
C ASN A 73 -0.76 5.56 -10.32
N ARG A 74 -0.03 4.51 -9.96
CA ARG A 74 0.33 3.39 -10.83
C ARG A 74 0.32 2.07 -10.08
N VAL A 75 0.20 0.98 -10.83
CA VAL A 75 0.25 -0.40 -10.34
C VAL A 75 1.48 -1.07 -10.95
N ALA A 76 2.25 -1.79 -10.13
CA ALA A 76 3.40 -2.56 -10.62
C ALA A 76 2.94 -3.72 -11.52
N ALA A 77 3.77 -4.09 -12.49
CA ALA A 77 3.56 -5.33 -13.22
C ALA A 77 3.54 -6.53 -12.27
N GLY A 78 2.71 -7.51 -12.61
CA GLY A 78 2.66 -8.78 -11.90
C GLY A 78 1.94 -8.72 -10.56
N THR A 79 1.45 -7.56 -10.13
CA THR A 79 0.64 -7.45 -8.92
C THR A 79 -0.86 -7.40 -9.22
N ARG A 80 -1.66 -7.83 -8.24
CA ARG A 80 -3.12 -7.82 -8.29
C ARG A 80 -3.64 -7.06 -7.07
N PRO A 81 -3.74 -5.72 -7.15
CA PRO A 81 -4.15 -4.94 -6.01
C PRO A 81 -5.56 -5.31 -5.52
N LEU A 82 -5.73 -5.42 -4.21
CA LEU A 82 -6.96 -5.91 -3.61
C LEU A 82 -7.25 -5.26 -2.26
N ALA A 83 -8.50 -5.33 -1.84
CA ALA A 83 -8.94 -5.03 -0.49
C ALA A 83 -9.51 -6.30 0.14
N SER A 84 -9.07 -6.65 1.35
CA SER A 84 -9.55 -7.83 2.06
C SER A 84 -10.89 -7.56 2.75
N VAL A 85 -11.73 -8.59 2.86
CA VAL A 85 -12.93 -8.56 3.71
C VAL A 85 -12.62 -9.17 5.07
N TYR A 86 -13.12 -8.54 6.12
CA TYR A 86 -13.11 -9.11 7.47
C TYR A 86 -14.30 -8.56 8.26
N ALA A 87 -14.45 -9.01 9.49
CA ALA A 87 -15.47 -8.53 10.44
C ALA A 87 -14.85 -8.43 11.82
N GLY A 88 -15.59 -7.92 12.81
CA GLY A 88 -15.04 -7.85 14.17
C GLY A 88 -15.95 -7.21 15.19
N HIS A 89 -15.54 -7.36 16.45
CA HIS A 89 -16.15 -6.65 17.56
C HIS A 89 -15.46 -5.30 17.73
N GLN A 90 -16.24 -4.21 17.75
CA GLN A 90 -15.75 -2.86 18.05
C GLN A 90 -16.40 -2.39 19.35
N PHE A 91 -15.58 -2.00 20.33
CA PHE A 91 -16.06 -1.54 21.64
C PHE A 91 -17.01 -2.54 22.32
N GLY A 92 -16.68 -3.84 22.26
CA GLY A 92 -17.46 -4.92 22.87
C GLY A 92 -18.69 -5.38 22.10
N HIS A 93 -19.00 -4.79 20.94
CA HIS A 93 -20.20 -5.11 20.14
C HIS A 93 -19.84 -5.65 18.77
N TRP A 94 -20.62 -6.62 18.26
CA TRP A 94 -20.46 -7.12 16.89
C TRP A 94 -20.76 -6.00 15.87
N ALA A 95 -19.74 -5.59 15.12
CA ALA A 95 -19.85 -4.49 14.17
C ALA A 95 -20.21 -4.94 12.74
N GLY A 96 -20.55 -6.22 12.56
CA GLY A 96 -20.80 -6.82 11.26
C GLY A 96 -19.58 -6.80 10.34
N GLN A 97 -19.83 -6.75 9.04
CA GLN A 97 -18.79 -6.72 8.01
C GLN A 97 -17.97 -5.41 8.08
N LEU A 98 -16.66 -5.57 8.27
CA LEU A 98 -15.61 -4.57 8.11
C LEU A 98 -14.91 -4.81 6.75
N GLY A 99 -13.58 -4.90 6.73
CA GLY A 99 -12.77 -4.97 5.52
C GLY A 99 -11.84 -3.77 5.39
N ASP A 100 -10.95 -3.84 4.41
CA ASP A 100 -10.01 -2.79 4.10
C ASP A 100 -10.74 -1.57 3.51
N GLY A 101 -11.35 -0.76 4.37
CA GLY A 101 -12.17 0.37 3.94
C GLY A 101 -11.39 1.59 3.43
N ARG A 102 -10.07 1.58 3.55
CA ARG A 102 -9.17 2.62 2.99
C ARG A 102 -7.76 2.10 2.72
N ALA A 103 -7.57 0.79 2.75
CA ALA A 103 -6.29 0.15 2.51
C ALA A 103 -6.41 -0.71 1.25
N ILE A 104 -5.32 -0.81 0.51
CA ILE A 104 -5.23 -1.68 -0.65
C ILE A 104 -3.91 -2.42 -0.55
N LEU A 105 -3.94 -3.74 -0.53
CA LEU A 105 -2.76 -4.57 -0.71
C LEU A 105 -2.30 -4.38 -2.15
N LEU A 106 -1.12 -3.78 -2.36
CA LEU A 106 -0.54 -3.58 -3.69
C LEU A 106 0.02 -4.88 -4.26
N GLY A 107 0.58 -5.72 -3.39
CA GLY A 107 1.23 -6.99 -3.70
C GLY A 107 2.04 -7.49 -2.50
N GLU A 108 2.60 -8.68 -2.64
CA GLU A 108 3.46 -9.30 -1.63
C GLU A 108 4.89 -9.37 -2.18
N ALA A 109 5.87 -8.86 -1.45
CA ALA A 109 7.28 -8.89 -1.84
C ALA A 109 8.05 -9.93 -1.02
N VAL A 110 8.92 -10.68 -1.68
CA VAL A 110 9.82 -11.63 -1.01
C VAL A 110 11.06 -10.87 -0.53
N ALA A 111 11.30 -10.86 0.78
CA ALA A 111 12.49 -10.31 1.39
C ALA A 111 13.70 -11.26 1.22
N PRO A 112 14.96 -10.76 1.34
CA PRO A 112 16.15 -11.60 1.18
C PRO A 112 16.27 -12.76 2.17
N ASN A 113 15.60 -12.65 3.32
CA ASN A 113 15.54 -13.72 4.32
C ASN A 113 14.48 -14.80 4.00
N GLY A 114 13.76 -14.66 2.88
CA GLY A 114 12.70 -15.56 2.45
C GLY A 114 11.32 -15.21 2.99
N ASP A 115 11.19 -14.21 3.86
CA ASP A 115 9.90 -13.76 4.37
C ASP A 115 9.08 -13.14 3.25
N LEU A 116 7.76 -13.33 3.34
CA LEU A 116 6.82 -12.70 2.44
C LEU A 116 6.14 -11.52 3.15
N LEU A 117 6.39 -10.33 2.64
CA LEU A 117 5.91 -9.08 3.22
C LEU A 117 4.79 -8.49 2.36
N GLU A 118 3.67 -8.18 3.00
CA GLU A 118 2.55 -7.48 2.36
C GLU A 118 2.85 -5.98 2.25
N LEU A 119 2.68 -5.43 1.04
CA LEU A 119 2.78 -3.98 0.83
C LEU A 119 1.38 -3.39 0.74
N GLN A 120 0.90 -2.81 1.83
CA GLN A 120 -0.42 -2.18 1.89
C GLN A 120 -0.32 -0.65 1.79
N LEU A 121 -1.07 -0.07 0.85
CA LEU A 121 -1.24 1.37 0.69
C LEU A 121 -2.44 1.85 1.50
N LYS A 122 -2.18 2.52 2.63
CA LYS A 122 -3.23 3.17 3.46
C LYS A 122 -3.56 4.56 2.91
N GLY A 123 -4.85 4.82 2.70
CA GLY A 123 -5.34 6.00 1.98
C GLY A 123 -5.46 5.80 0.47
N GLY A 124 -5.40 4.55 0.01
CA GLY A 124 -5.43 4.16 -1.40
C GLY A 124 -6.75 4.44 -2.12
N GLY A 125 -7.77 4.98 -1.46
CA GLY A 125 -9.06 5.30 -2.06
C GLY A 125 -10.21 4.47 -1.51
N LEU A 126 -11.39 4.67 -2.10
CA LEU A 126 -12.60 3.94 -1.73
C LEU A 126 -12.48 2.46 -2.14
N THR A 127 -13.07 1.61 -1.32
CA THR A 127 -13.22 0.18 -1.55
C THR A 127 -14.67 -0.22 -1.26
N PRO A 128 -15.12 -1.43 -1.64
CA PRO A 128 -16.43 -1.96 -1.23
C PRO A 128 -16.64 -1.99 0.30
N TYR A 129 -15.56 -1.87 1.07
CA TYR A 129 -15.56 -1.93 2.53
C TYR A 129 -15.44 -0.55 3.20
N SER A 130 -15.44 0.55 2.45
CA SER A 130 -15.27 1.92 2.97
C SER A 130 -16.41 2.40 3.87
N ARG A 131 -17.59 1.77 3.79
CA ARG A 131 -18.81 2.20 4.49
C ARG A 131 -19.09 3.69 4.18
N MET A 132 -19.10 4.55 5.21
CA MET A 132 -19.33 5.98 5.09
C MET A 132 -18.03 6.81 5.02
N GLY A 133 -16.86 6.17 5.01
CA GLY A 133 -15.57 6.83 4.90
C GLY A 133 -15.24 7.24 3.46
N ASP A 134 -14.27 8.13 3.30
CA ASP A 134 -13.82 8.64 1.99
C ASP A 134 -12.67 7.83 1.37
N GLY A 135 -12.22 6.77 2.03
CA GLY A 135 -11.10 5.94 1.56
C GLY A 135 -9.72 6.61 1.65
N ARG A 136 -9.60 7.80 2.27
CA ARG A 136 -8.33 8.55 2.34
C ARG A 136 -7.69 8.51 3.73
N ALA A 137 -6.39 8.76 3.75
CA ALA A 137 -5.62 9.03 4.96
C ALA A 137 -5.18 10.51 4.95
N VAL A 138 -5.18 11.16 6.11
CA VAL A 138 -4.65 12.53 6.25
C VAL A 138 -3.21 12.47 6.71
N LEU A 139 -2.40 13.46 6.27
CA LEU A 139 -0.96 13.48 6.51
C LEU A 139 -0.58 13.34 7.99
N ARG A 140 -1.32 14.01 8.89
CA ARG A 140 -1.09 13.90 10.35
C ARG A 140 -1.21 12.48 10.89
N SER A 141 -2.13 11.68 10.34
CA SER A 141 -2.32 10.28 10.75
C SER A 141 -1.18 9.42 10.21
N SER A 142 -0.85 9.60 8.93
CA SER A 142 0.22 8.84 8.26
C SER A 142 1.58 9.09 8.91
N ILE A 143 1.91 10.34 9.26
CA ILE A 143 3.15 10.69 9.97
C ILE A 143 3.24 9.99 11.32
N ARG A 144 2.16 10.04 12.12
CA ARG A 144 2.14 9.38 13.45
C ARG A 144 2.30 7.87 13.34
N GLU A 145 1.63 7.26 12.38
CA GLU A 145 1.72 5.82 12.15
C GLU A 145 3.12 5.40 11.71
N PHE A 146 3.71 6.10 10.74
CA PHE A 146 5.08 5.85 10.29
C PHE A 146 6.08 5.93 11.45
N LEU A 147 6.04 7.01 12.23
CA LEU A 147 6.96 7.22 13.35
C LEU A 147 6.76 6.15 14.44
N ALA A 148 5.52 5.83 14.80
CA ALA A 148 5.24 4.84 15.84
C ALA A 148 5.65 3.43 15.40
N SER A 149 5.35 3.03 14.16
CA SER A 149 5.74 1.74 13.60
C SER A 149 7.25 1.54 13.64
N GLU A 150 8.02 2.50 13.12
CA GLU A 150 9.48 2.35 13.07
C GLU A 150 10.13 2.51 14.46
N ALA A 151 9.56 3.33 15.36
CA ALA A 151 10.04 3.42 16.73
C ALA A 151 9.82 2.12 17.52
N MET A 152 8.64 1.50 17.40
CA MET A 152 8.33 0.22 18.04
C MET A 152 9.28 -0.89 17.55
N HIS A 153 9.55 -0.93 16.24
CA HIS A 153 10.52 -1.87 15.68
C HIS A 153 11.93 -1.62 16.21
N ALA A 154 12.38 -0.36 16.26
CA ALA A 154 13.70 -0.01 16.80
C ALA A 154 13.86 -0.35 18.29
N LEU A 155 12.75 -0.42 19.04
CA LEU A 155 12.71 -0.89 20.43
C LEU A 155 12.65 -2.43 20.56
N GLY A 156 12.65 -3.17 19.45
CA GLY A 156 12.56 -4.63 19.45
C GLY A 156 11.14 -5.15 19.72
N ILE A 157 10.12 -4.32 19.58
CA ILE A 157 8.72 -4.70 19.80
C ILE A 157 8.09 -5.12 18.47
N PRO A 158 7.46 -6.31 18.37
CA PRO A 158 6.77 -6.75 17.16
C PRO A 158 5.72 -5.74 16.71
N THR A 159 5.79 -5.35 15.44
CA THR A 159 4.92 -4.30 14.88
C THR A 159 4.87 -4.43 13.36
N THR A 160 3.80 -3.89 12.75
CA THR A 160 3.83 -3.58 11.32
C THR A 160 4.86 -2.48 11.03
N ARG A 161 5.50 -2.58 9.87
CA ARG A 161 6.55 -1.65 9.45
C ARG A 161 6.03 -0.58 8.51
N ALA A 162 6.72 0.54 8.42
CA ALA A 162 6.34 1.65 7.56
C ALA A 162 7.44 1.95 6.53
N LEU A 163 7.16 1.66 5.25
CA LEU A 163 8.13 1.85 4.17
C LEU A 163 8.31 3.32 3.78
N CYS A 164 7.21 4.03 3.54
CA CYS A 164 7.25 5.44 3.11
C CYS A 164 5.94 6.17 3.39
N ILE A 165 5.97 7.48 3.22
CA ILE A 165 4.81 8.38 3.23
C ILE A 165 4.88 9.24 1.97
N THR A 166 3.77 9.25 1.24
CA THR A 166 3.51 10.18 0.13
C THR A 166 2.45 11.21 0.56
N GLY A 167 2.55 12.41 0.01
CA GLY A 167 1.62 13.52 0.21
C GLY A 167 1.01 13.99 -1.10
N SER A 168 -0.06 14.76 -1.02
CA SER A 168 -0.75 15.41 -2.13
C SER A 168 -1.56 16.59 -1.60
N ASP A 169 -1.82 17.59 -2.44
CA ASP A 169 -2.66 18.74 -2.11
C ASP A 169 -4.17 18.44 -2.22
N LEU A 170 -4.56 17.17 -2.40
CA LEU A 170 -5.95 16.74 -2.36
C LEU A 170 -6.59 17.07 -1.00
N PRO A 171 -7.62 17.93 -0.95
CA PRO A 171 -8.26 18.27 0.31
C PRO A 171 -9.07 17.08 0.86
N VAL A 172 -8.88 16.80 2.15
CA VAL A 172 -9.56 15.74 2.89
C VAL A 172 -10.18 16.32 4.16
N ARG A 173 -11.50 16.16 4.33
CA ARG A 173 -12.25 16.69 5.49
C ARG A 173 -12.30 15.64 6.60
N ARG A 174 -12.04 16.04 7.84
CA ARG A 174 -12.01 15.16 9.03
C ARG A 174 -12.71 15.81 10.20
#